data_AF-E4U444-F1
#
_entry.id   AF-E4U444-F1
#
_cell.length_a   1.000
_cell.length_b   1.000
_cell.length_c   1.000
_cell.angle_alpha   90.00
_cell.angle_beta   90.00
_cell.angle_gamma   90.00
#
_symmetry.space_group_name_H-M   'P 1'
#
loop_
_entity.id
_entity.type
_entity.pdbx_description
1 polymer ?
#
loop_
_entity_poly.entity_id
_entity_poly.type
_entity_poly.pdbx_seq_one_letter_code
_entity_poly.pdbx_strand_id
1 'polypeptide(L)'
;MNFLTFDSFISIPILIALYYLGALMIPALLWYKRIWVIKIADALMQTFPISTSRLVLGFMVLFIGFEILWRMMFEMFIGYFKMIEYLRHLAY
;
A
#
# COMPACT_ATOMS: atom_id res chain seq x y z
N MET A 1 -16.74 -8.87 24.81
CA MET A 1 -16.17 -9.56 23.64
C MET A 1 -16.91 -9.15 22.37
N ASN A 2 -16.66 -7.93 21.86
CA ASN A 2 -17.21 -7.45 20.58
C ASN A 2 -16.09 -6.73 19.79
N PHE A 3 -14.97 -7.42 19.56
CA PHE A 3 -13.83 -6.87 18.81
C PHE A 3 -14.02 -6.97 17.28
N LEU A 4 -15.15 -7.54 16.85
CA LEU A 4 -15.52 -7.85 15.48
C LEU A 4 -16.78 -7.11 15.00
N THR A 5 -17.28 -6.13 15.75
CA THR A 5 -18.32 -5.24 15.22
C THR A 5 -17.70 -4.33 14.16
N PHE A 6 -18.38 -4.22 13.02
CA PHE A 6 -17.93 -3.49 11.83
C PHE A 6 -17.54 -2.03 12.15
N ASP A 7 -18.22 -1.39 13.11
CA ASP A 7 -17.91 -0.03 13.61
C ASP A 7 -16.53 0.07 14.31
N SER A 8 -16.01 -1.01 14.91
CA SER A 8 -14.74 -0.99 15.64
C SER A 8 -13.56 -1.48 14.81
N PHE A 9 -13.76 -2.39 13.84
CA PHE A 9 -12.65 -2.97 13.07
C PHE A 9 -12.31 -2.16 11.81
N ILE A 10 -13.29 -1.42 11.28
CA ILE A 10 -13.12 -0.58 10.07
C ILE A 10 -13.44 0.87 10.43
N SER A 11 -12.81 1.35 11.49
CA SER A 11 -12.88 2.76 11.87
C SER A 11 -11.78 3.55 11.15
N ILE A 12 -12.05 4.83 10.85
CA ILE A 12 -11.12 5.75 10.21
C ILE A 12 -9.71 5.72 10.86
N PRO A 13 -9.55 5.70 12.20
CA PRO A 13 -8.24 5.64 12.85
C PRO A 13 -7.47 4.35 12.54
N ILE A 14 -8.14 3.20 12.48
CA ILE A 14 -7.50 1.91 12.17
C ILE A 14 -7.07 1.87 10.72
N LEU A 15 -7.88 2.45 9.83
CA LEU A 15 -7.56 2.52 8.42
C LEU A 15 -6.35 3.43 8.15
N ILE A 16 -6.26 4.55 8.87
CA ILE A 16 -5.07 5.42 8.86
C ILE A 16 -3.86 4.69 9.44
N ALA A 17 -4.02 3.94 10.54
CA ALA A 17 -2.94 3.14 11.11
C ALA A 17 -2.43 2.10 10.10
N LEU A 18 -3.33 1.39 9.39
CA LEU A 18 -3.00 0.45 8.32
C LEU A 18 -2.31 1.12 7.13
N TYR A 19 -2.71 2.34 6.76
CA TYR A 19 -2.04 3.11 5.71
C TYR A 19 -0.56 3.34 6.05
N TYR A 20 -0.28 3.84 7.26
CA TYR A 20 1.10 4.07 7.71
C TYR A 20 1.87 2.76 7.94
N LEU A 21 1.20 1.71 8.40
CA LEU A 21 1.80 0.38 8.57
C LEU A 21 2.18 -0.23 7.22
N GLY A 22 1.35 -0.03 6.20
CA GLY A 22 1.66 -0.36 4.80
C GLY A 22 2.90 0.36 4.28
N ALA A 23 3.02 1.66 4.56
CA ALA A 23 4.19 2.46 4.19
C ALA A 23 5.49 1.96 4.84
N LEU A 24 5.42 1.46 6.08
CA LEU A 24 6.56 0.84 6.78
C LEU A 24 6.81 -0.62 6.36
N MET A 25 5.76 -1.33 5.96
CA MET A 25 5.85 -2.72 5.52
C MET A 25 6.65 -2.86 4.22
N ILE A 26 6.49 -1.93 3.27
CA ILE A 26 7.19 -1.99 1.98
C ILE A 26 8.73 -2.00 2.15
N PRO A 27 9.37 -1.04 2.86
CA PRO A 27 10.81 -1.07 3.10
C PRO A 27 11.24 -2.26 3.96
N ALA A 28 10.42 -2.68 4.94
CA ALA A 28 10.71 -3.87 5.75
C ALA A 28 10.72 -5.17 4.92
N LEU A 29 9.75 -5.34 4.03
CA LEU A 29 9.66 -6.49 3.12
C LEU A 29 10.81 -6.48 2.11
N LEU A 30 11.15 -5.31 1.54
CA LEU A 30 12.29 -5.16 0.65
C LEU A 30 13.60 -5.53 1.36
N TRP A 31 13.78 -5.11 2.61
CA TRP A 31 14.96 -5.47 3.40
C TRP A 31 15.02 -6.98 3.68
N TYR A 32 13.90 -7.57 4.09
CA TYR A 32 13.81 -9.01 4.38
C TYR A 32 14.06 -9.88 3.15
N LYS A 33 13.54 -9.47 1.98
CA LYS A 33 13.64 -10.22 0.73
C LYS A 33 14.79 -9.75 -0.18
N ARG A 34 15.72 -8.94 0.32
CA ARG A 34 16.80 -8.34 -0.49
C ARG A 34 17.58 -9.35 -1.35
N ILE A 35 17.89 -10.52 -0.79
CA ILE A 35 18.66 -11.57 -1.48
C ILE A 35 17.88 -12.15 -2.67
N TRP A 36 16.57 -12.29 -2.51
CA TRP A 36 15.69 -12.79 -3.56
C TRP A 36 15.51 -11.76 -4.68
N VAL A 37 15.37 -10.49 -4.32
CA VAL A 37 15.28 -9.37 -5.28
C VAL A 37 16.55 -9.27 -6.12
N ILE A 38 17.74 -9.38 -5.51
CA ILE A 38 19.02 -9.35 -6.23
C ILE A 38 19.10 -10.51 -7.23
N LYS A 39 18.76 -11.74 -6.81
CA LYS A 39 18.77 -12.91 -7.71
C LYS A 39 17.85 -12.75 -8.92
N ILE A 40 16.68 -12.15 -8.73
CA ILE A 40 15.75 -11.89 -9.83
C ILE A 40 16.28 -10.81 -10.76
N ALA A 41 16.85 -9.73 -10.22
CA ALA A 41 17.46 -8.69 -11.03
C ALA A 41 18.59 -9.23 -11.90
N ASP A 42 19.47 -10.07 -11.33
CA ASP A 42 20.55 -10.73 -12.06
C ASP A 42 20.01 -11.66 -13.17
N ALA A 43 18.98 -12.46 -12.88
CA ALA A 43 18.34 -13.32 -13.88
C ALA A 43 17.66 -12.52 -15.01
N LEU A 44 17.06 -11.37 -14.68
CA LEU A 44 16.44 -10.48 -15.67
C LEU A 44 17.49 -9.86 -16.59
N MET A 45 18.63 -9.43 -16.03
CA MET A 45 19.74 -8.86 -16.80
C MET A 45 20.42 -9.87 -17.72
N GLN A 46 20.47 -11.15 -17.32
CA GLN A 46 20.99 -12.22 -18.16
C GLN A 46 20.05 -12.55 -19.33
N THR A 47 18.73 -12.45 -19.10
CA THR A 47 17.72 -12.79 -20.12
C THR A 47 17.46 -11.62 -21.08
N PHE A 48 17.50 -10.39 -20.57
CA PHE A 48 17.35 -9.17 -21.35
C PHE A 48 18.53 -8.23 -21.07
N PRO A 49 19.31 -7.82 -22.09
CA PRO A 49 20.41 -6.87 -21.93
C PRO A 49 19.85 -5.45 -21.75
N ILE A 50 19.13 -5.23 -20.66
CA ILE A 50 18.58 -3.95 -20.24
C ILE A 50 19.61 -3.31 -19.32
N SER A 51 20.03 -2.09 -19.65
CA SER A 51 20.90 -1.31 -18.78
C SER A 51 20.30 -1.15 -17.40
N THR A 52 21.12 -1.30 -16.35
CA THR A 52 20.75 -1.13 -14.94
C THR A 52 19.95 0.15 -14.70
N SER A 53 20.24 1.22 -15.43
CA SER A 53 19.51 2.50 -15.33
C SER A 53 18.04 2.40 -15.76
N ARG A 54 17.73 1.63 -16.81
CA ARG A 54 16.34 1.43 -17.28
C ARG A 54 15.54 0.53 -16.35
N LEU A 55 16.20 -0.46 -15.75
CA LEU A 55 15.59 -1.34 -14.75
C LEU A 55 15.23 -0.57 -13.47
N VAL A 56 16.14 0.27 -12.98
CA VAL A 56 15.90 1.14 -11.82
C VAL A 56 14.78 2.15 -12.12
N LEU A 57 14.77 2.75 -13.30
CA LEU A 57 13.71 3.69 -13.71
C LEU A 57 12.34 3.00 -13.78
N GLY A 58 12.27 1.80 -14.37
CA GLY A 58 11.04 0.99 -14.38
C GLY A 58 10.56 0.63 -12.97
N PHE A 59 11.48 0.26 -12.08
CA PHE A 59 11.17 -0.02 -10.68
C PHE A 59 10.65 1.21 -9.95
N MET A 60 11.25 2.39 -10.16
CA MET A 60 10.76 3.65 -9.59
C MET A 60 9.36 3.99 -10.09
N VAL A 61 9.08 3.84 -11.39
CA VAL A 61 7.75 4.11 -11.96
C VAL A 61 6.70 3.16 -11.36
N LEU A 62 7.01 1.87 -11.24
CA LEU A 62 6.12 0.89 -10.61
C LEU A 62 5.90 1.18 -9.12
N PHE A 63 6.96 1.57 -8.41
CA PHE A 63 6.89 1.93 -6.99
C PHE A 63 5.97 3.14 -6.77
N ILE A 64 6.17 4.22 -7.52
CA ILE A 64 5.33 5.42 -7.46
C ILE A 64 3.88 5.09 -7.85
N GLY A 65 3.69 4.30 -8.90
CA GLY A 65 2.35 3.85 -9.31
C GLY A 65 1.64 3.07 -8.22
N PHE A 66 2.33 2.15 -7.56
CA PHE A 66 1.79 1.39 -6.44
C PHE A 66 1.46 2.29 -5.25
N GLU A 67 2.33 3.26 -4.92
CA GLU A 67 2.11 4.22 -3.84
C GLU A 67 0.86 5.08 -4.09
N ILE A 68 0.67 5.56 -5.33
CA ILE A 68 -0.50 6.34 -5.72
C ILE A 68 -1.77 5.48 -5.65
N LEU A 69 -1.74 4.25 -6.18
CA LEU A 69 -2.88 3.34 -6.11
C LEU A 69 -3.26 3.00 -4.67
N TRP A 70 -2.25 2.71 -3.85
CA TRP A 70 -2.43 2.48 -2.41
C TRP A 70 -3.08 3.70 -1.75
N ARG A 71 -2.54 4.89 -1.97
CA ARG A 71 -3.09 6.13 -1.40
C ARG A 71 -4.54 6.38 -1.84
N MET A 72 -4.85 6.24 -3.13
CA MET A 72 -6.22 6.45 -3.63
C MET A 72 -7.21 5.45 -3.05
N MET A 73 -6.81 4.19 -2.90
CA MET A 73 -7.66 3.17 -2.28
C MET A 73 -7.99 3.53 -0.82
N PHE A 74 -6.99 3.95 -0.03
CA PHE A 74 -7.21 4.35 1.36
C PHE A 74 -8.03 5.64 1.47
N GLU A 75 -7.78 6.63 0.63
CA GLU A 75 -8.57 7.88 0.61
C GLU A 75 -10.03 7.62 0.25
N MET A 76 -10.31 6.73 -0.71
CA MET A 76 -11.67 6.32 -1.05
C MET A 76 -12.39 5.70 0.17
N PHE A 77 -11.74 4.76 0.84
CA PHE A 77 -12.34 4.11 2.00
C PHE A 77 -12.59 5.12 3.15
N ILE A 78 -11.63 5.98 3.46
CA ILE A 78 -11.81 7.03 4.48
C ILE A 78 -12.99 7.94 4.11
N GLY A 79 -13.07 8.38 2.85
CA GLY A 79 -14.16 9.22 2.36
C GLY A 79 -15.52 8.55 2.47
N TYR A 80 -15.60 7.26 2.11
CA TYR A 80 -16.81 6.45 2.22
C TYR A 80 -17.31 6.35 3.67
N PHE A 81 -16.39 6.08 4.62
CA PHE A 81 -16.77 5.99 6.03
C PHE A 81 -17.22 7.33 6.60
N LYS A 82 -16.54 8.44 6.26
CA LYS A 82 -16.98 9.79 6.65
C LYS A 82 -18.38 10.10 6.13
N MET A 83 -18.70 9.69 4.90
CA MET A 83 -20.02 9.90 4.32
C MET A 83 -21.12 9.14 5.08
N ILE A 84 -20.87 7.86 5.44
CA ILE A 84 -21.81 7.07 6.23
C ILE A 84 -22.03 7.69 7.61
N GLU A 85 -20.96 8.11 8.27
CA GLU A 85 -21.03 8.74 9.59
C GLU A 85 -21.84 10.05 9.55
N TYR A 86 -21.61 10.87 8.52
CA TYR A 86 -22.36 12.10 8.28
C TYR A 86 -23.86 11.84 8.04
N LEU A 87 -24.20 10.85 7.22
CA LEU A 87 -25.59 10.45 6.98
C LEU A 87 -26.28 9.96 8.26
N ARG A 88 -25.56 9.20 9.09
CA ARG A 88 -26.07 8.72 10.39
C ARG A 88 -26.33 9.89 11.35
N HIS A 89 -25.52 10.94 11.31
CA HIS A 89 -25.72 12.14 12.11
C HIS A 89 -26.91 12.98 11.63
N LEU A 90 -27.21 13.02 10.33
CA LEU A 90 -28.37 13.76 9.80
C LEU A 90 -29.72 13.06 10.02
N ALA A 91 -29.70 11.75 10.27
CA ALA A 91 -30.91 10.94 10.50
C ALA A 91 -31.42 11.00 11.94
N TYR A 92 -30.70 11.65 12.86
CA TYR A 92 -31.09 11.93 14.25
C TYR A 92 -31.33 13.43 14.43
#